data_AF-A0A932K2Z1-F1
#
_entry.id   AF-A0A932K2Z1-F1
#
_cell.length_a   1.000
_cell.length_b   1.000
_cell.length_c   1.000
_cell.angle_alpha   90.00
_cell.angle_beta   90.00
_cell.angle_gamma   90.00
#
_symmetry.space_group_name_H-M   'P 1'
#
loop_
_entity.id
_entity.type
_entity.pdbx_description
1 polymer ?
#
loop_
_entity_poly.entity_id
_entity_poly.type
_entity_poly.pdbx_seq_one_letter_code
_entity_poly.pdbx_strand_id
1 'polypeptide(L)'
;VMIVKGNQPQLQPDIQRRFQEPTALAETLRASETVDSGHGRIEQRRLTASTAWVGYNAWPGLAQVVQIERHVTIKTSGARRHEVVYGVTSLGPDRAGPERLLGLVRQHWQIENKSHWVRDVTFDEDRSHVRCGSIPQVMAAFRNTAIGLMRWAGGTNIAAACRRFAAQPWSALALIGIVLEN
;
A
#
# COMPACT_ATOMS: atom_id res chain seq x y z
N VAL A 1 6.12 -5.66 -5.59
CA VAL A 1 6.75 -4.40 -6.04
C VAL A 1 7.14 -3.62 -4.81
N MET A 2 8.40 -3.23 -4.69
CA MET A 2 8.88 -2.40 -3.60
C MET A 2 9.05 -0.97 -4.12
N ILE A 3 8.42 0.00 -3.46
CA ILE A 3 8.63 1.43 -3.77
C ILE A 3 9.97 1.85 -3.18
N VAL A 4 10.82 2.44 -4.00
CA VAL A 4 12.11 2.98 -3.57
C VAL A 4 11.86 4.30 -2.86
N LYS A 5 12.31 4.41 -1.61
CA LYS A 5 12.22 5.64 -0.80
C LYS A 5 13.60 6.30 -0.69
N GLY A 6 13.63 7.56 -0.26
CA GLY A 6 14.86 8.34 -0.11
C GLY A 6 15.86 7.82 0.93
N ASN A 7 15.54 6.73 1.64
CA ASN A 7 16.49 6.03 2.51
C ASN A 7 17.48 5.14 1.74
N GLN A 8 17.40 5.09 0.41
CA GLN A 8 18.32 4.37 -0.48
C GLN A 8 19.01 5.38 -1.40
N PRO A 9 20.17 5.93 -0.99
CA PRO A 9 20.68 7.21 -1.51
C PRO A 9 21.01 7.23 -3.01
N GLN A 10 21.32 6.07 -3.61
CA GLN A 10 21.67 5.98 -5.04
C GLN A 10 20.59 5.34 -5.91
N LEU A 11 19.73 4.47 -5.34
CA LEU A 11 18.80 3.68 -6.14
C LEU A 11 17.72 4.56 -6.79
N GLN A 12 17.15 5.51 -6.07
CA GLN A 12 16.10 6.38 -6.60
C GLN A 12 16.62 7.34 -7.69
N PRO A 13 17.70 8.11 -7.48
CA PRO A 13 18.25 9.00 -8.50
C PRO A 13 18.64 8.28 -9.80
N ASP A 14 19.20 7.08 -9.69
CA ASP A 14 19.66 6.33 -10.85
C ASP A 14 18.50 5.78 -11.68
N ILE A 15 17.45 5.25 -11.03
CA ILE A 15 16.23 4.84 -11.74
C ILE A 15 15.59 6.04 -12.44
N GLN A 16 15.48 7.17 -11.73
CA GLN A 16 14.92 8.41 -12.28
C GLN A 16 15.66 8.89 -13.53
N ARG A 17 16.99 9.02 -13.46
CA ARG A 17 17.82 9.46 -14.60
C ARG A 17 17.56 8.61 -15.83
N ARG A 18 17.38 7.30 -15.63
CA ARG A 18 17.19 6.37 -16.73
C ARG A 18 15.81 6.45 -17.38
N PHE A 19 14.76 6.67 -16.60
CA PHE A 19 13.43 6.96 -17.15
C PHE A 19 13.37 8.29 -17.91
N GLN A 20 14.33 9.20 -17.69
CA GLN A 20 14.51 10.43 -18.48
C GLN A 20 15.27 10.19 -19.81
N GLU A 21 15.83 9.00 -20.04
CA GLU A 21 16.51 8.60 -21.26
C GLU A 21 15.73 7.48 -22.00
N PRO A 22 14.54 7.78 -22.55
CA PRO A 22 13.63 6.77 -23.09
C PRO A 22 14.25 5.93 -24.23
N THR A 23 15.18 6.49 -25.00
CA THR A 23 15.86 5.79 -26.10
C THR A 23 16.55 4.51 -25.65
N ALA A 24 17.15 4.52 -24.45
CA ALA A 24 17.88 3.36 -23.96
C ALA A 24 16.98 2.40 -23.14
N LEU A 25 15.69 2.71 -22.99
CA LEU A 25 14.68 1.81 -22.41
C LEU A 25 13.69 1.27 -23.47
N ALA A 26 13.58 1.93 -24.63
CA ALA A 26 12.53 1.79 -25.65
C ALA A 26 12.15 0.34 -25.99
N GLU A 27 13.13 -0.55 -26.15
CA GLU A 27 12.87 -1.95 -26.54
C GLU A 27 12.18 -2.77 -25.44
N THR A 28 12.44 -2.43 -24.17
CA THR A 28 11.95 -3.16 -22.99
C THR A 28 10.79 -2.48 -22.29
N LEU A 29 10.46 -1.24 -22.65
CA LEU A 29 9.38 -0.50 -22.02
C LEU A 29 8.03 -1.17 -22.31
N ARG A 30 7.32 -1.48 -21.24
CA ARG A 30 5.92 -1.88 -21.29
C ARG A 30 5.16 -1.03 -20.28
N ALA A 31 3.95 -0.59 -20.61
CA ALA A 31 3.15 0.25 -19.73
C ALA A 31 1.71 -0.26 -19.62
N SER A 32 1.08 0.04 -18.50
CA SER A 32 -0.35 -0.13 -18.27
C SER A 32 -0.89 1.09 -17.55
N GLU A 33 -2.14 1.42 -17.82
CA GLU A 33 -2.81 2.58 -17.25
C GLU A 33 -4.17 2.18 -16.68
N THR A 34 -4.58 2.88 -15.62
CA THR A 34 -5.93 2.82 -15.08
C THR A 34 -6.43 4.22 -14.79
N VAL A 35 -7.72 4.45 -15.03
CA VAL A 35 -8.42 5.67 -14.65
C VAL A 35 -9.56 5.28 -13.71
N ASP A 36 -9.65 5.93 -12.56
CA ASP A 36 -10.65 5.72 -11.53
C ASP A 36 -11.32 7.05 -11.19
N SER A 37 -12.60 7.02 -10.82
CA SER A 37 -13.40 8.22 -10.59
C SER A 37 -14.33 7.96 -9.42
N GLY A 38 -14.09 8.64 -8.30
CA GLY A 38 -14.80 8.39 -7.05
C GLY A 38 -14.42 9.39 -5.96
N HIS A 39 -15.26 9.50 -4.93
CA HIS A 39 -15.01 10.37 -3.76
C HIS A 39 -14.61 11.82 -4.12
N GLY A 40 -15.23 12.38 -5.18
CA GLY A 40 -14.93 13.74 -5.66
C GLY A 40 -13.62 13.91 -6.45
N ARG A 41 -12.96 12.81 -6.83
CA ARG A 41 -11.66 12.82 -7.51
C ARG A 41 -11.70 11.97 -8.79
N ILE A 42 -10.87 12.33 -9.77
CA ILE A 42 -10.50 11.50 -10.91
C ILE A 42 -9.01 11.20 -10.75
N GLU A 43 -8.65 9.93 -10.73
CA GLU A 43 -7.28 9.48 -10.55
C GLU A 43 -6.84 8.59 -11.71
N GLN A 44 -5.83 9.05 -12.43
CA GLN A 44 -5.15 8.31 -13.48
C GLN A 44 -3.81 7.81 -12.94
N ARG A 45 -3.56 6.51 -13.06
CA ARG A 45 -2.29 5.90 -12.71
C ARG A 45 -1.73 5.15 -13.89
N ARG A 46 -0.50 5.47 -14.24
CA ARG A 46 0.28 4.77 -15.26
C ARG A 46 1.47 4.10 -14.59
N LEU A 47 1.67 2.81 -14.86
CA LEU A 47 2.89 2.11 -14.50
C LEU A 47 3.64 1.74 -15.77
N THR A 48 4.91 2.13 -15.81
CA THR A 48 5.85 1.79 -16.87
C THR A 48 6.93 0.90 -16.28
N ALA A 49 7.15 -0.29 -16.85
CA ALA A 49 8.12 -1.27 -16.42
C ALA A 49 9.20 -1.46 -17.49
N SER A 50 10.42 -1.78 -17.05
CA SER A 50 11.56 -2.11 -17.92
C SER A 50 12.49 -3.12 -17.27
N THR A 51 13.08 -4.00 -18.09
CA THR A 51 14.15 -4.93 -17.70
C THR A 51 15.55 -4.39 -17.94
N ALA A 52 15.72 -3.22 -18.54
CA ALA A 52 17.02 -2.67 -18.94
C ALA A 52 18.01 -2.41 -17.78
N TRP A 53 17.53 -2.55 -16.54
CA TRP A 53 18.30 -2.40 -15.31
C TRP A 53 18.78 -3.72 -14.69
N VAL A 54 18.32 -4.86 -15.21
CA VAL A 54 18.78 -6.18 -14.75
C VAL A 54 20.27 -6.31 -15.10
N GLY A 55 21.11 -6.48 -14.08
CA GLY A 55 22.57 -6.60 -14.23
C GLY A 55 23.37 -5.31 -14.10
N TYR A 56 22.71 -4.13 -14.08
CA TYR A 56 23.40 -2.85 -13.85
C TYR A 56 23.55 -2.52 -12.35
N ASN A 57 22.65 -3.04 -11.52
CA ASN A 57 22.65 -2.86 -10.07
C ASN A 57 22.71 -4.22 -9.38
N ALA A 58 23.50 -4.33 -8.30
CA ALA A 58 23.62 -5.55 -7.48
C ALA A 58 22.41 -5.81 -6.58
N TRP A 59 21.31 -5.07 -6.74
CA TRP A 59 20.09 -5.25 -5.94
C TRP A 59 19.59 -6.70 -6.05
N PRO A 60 19.54 -7.45 -4.93
CA PRO A 60 19.26 -8.88 -4.97
C PRO A 60 17.91 -9.18 -5.63
N GLY A 61 17.95 -10.05 -6.64
CA GLY A 61 16.76 -10.51 -7.35
C GLY A 61 16.07 -9.44 -8.19
N LEU A 62 16.70 -8.31 -8.53
CA LEU A 62 16.12 -7.30 -9.41
C LEU A 62 15.80 -7.91 -10.78
N ALA A 63 14.52 -7.89 -11.15
CA ALA A 63 14.03 -8.41 -12.43
C ALA A 63 13.40 -7.32 -13.31
N GLN A 64 12.77 -6.30 -12.71
CA GLN A 64 12.26 -5.13 -13.42
C GLN A 64 12.35 -3.87 -12.54
N VAL A 65 12.59 -2.72 -13.17
CA VAL A 65 12.38 -1.39 -12.58
C VAL A 65 11.04 -0.83 -13.05
N VAL A 66 10.40 -0.03 -12.20
CA VAL A 66 9.10 0.59 -12.52
C VAL A 66 9.09 2.08 -12.21
N GLN A 67 8.44 2.84 -13.07
CA GLN A 67 7.99 4.21 -12.83
C GLN A 67 6.47 4.18 -12.70
N ILE A 68 5.94 4.83 -11.67
CA ILE A 68 4.51 4.94 -11.42
C ILE A 68 4.16 6.42 -11.39
N GLU A 69 3.36 6.84 -12.35
CA GLU A 69 2.87 8.21 -12.47
C GLU A 69 1.43 8.24 -11.98
N ARG A 70 1.11 9.22 -11.13
CA ARG A 70 -0.22 9.46 -10.60
C ARG A 70 -0.65 10.89 -10.90
N HIS A 71 -1.72 11.02 -11.67
CA HIS A 71 -2.43 12.29 -11.87
C HIS A 71 -3.76 12.24 -11.12
N VAL A 72 -4.01 13.24 -10.29
CA VAL A 72 -5.26 13.39 -9.56
C VAL A 72 -5.89 14.73 -9.88
N THR A 73 -7.14 14.72 -10.32
CA THR A 73 -7.96 15.91 -10.53
C THR A 73 -9.10 15.93 -9.51
N ILE A 74 -9.23 17.02 -8.77
CA ILE A 74 -10.37 17.25 -7.87
C ILE A 74 -11.54 17.78 -8.70
N LYS A 75 -12.69 17.09 -8.68
CA LYS A 75 -13.83 17.41 -9.57
C LYS A 75 -14.44 18.79 -9.29
N THR A 76 -14.47 19.19 -8.02
CA THR A 76 -15.13 20.43 -7.59
C THR A 76 -14.30 21.68 -7.87
N SER A 77 -13.00 21.64 -7.61
CA SER A 77 -12.09 22.79 -7.79
C SER A 77 -11.31 22.75 -9.10
N GLY A 78 -11.29 21.62 -9.81
CA GLY A 78 -10.42 21.40 -10.96
C GLY A 78 -8.94 21.26 -10.62
N ALA A 79 -8.56 21.36 -9.34
CA ALA A 79 -7.17 21.30 -8.90
C ALA A 79 -6.52 19.97 -9.31
N ARG A 80 -5.29 20.06 -9.86
CA ARG A 80 -4.54 18.91 -10.36
C ARG A 80 -3.30 18.68 -9.50
N ARG A 81 -3.02 17.41 -9.22
CA ARG A 81 -1.79 16.95 -8.58
C ARG A 81 -1.13 15.90 -9.46
N HIS A 82 0.18 16.00 -9.61
CA HIS A 82 1.01 15.00 -10.28
C HIS A 82 2.07 14.48 -9.31
N GLU A 83 2.29 13.17 -9.31
CA GLU A 83 3.30 12.52 -8.50
C GLU A 83 3.92 11.37 -9.27
N VAL A 84 5.25 11.25 -9.20
CA VAL A 84 6.01 10.16 -9.79
C VAL A 84 6.76 9.44 -8.69
N VAL A 85 6.62 8.12 -8.64
CA VAL A 85 7.38 7.25 -7.74
C VAL A 85 8.05 6.13 -8.51
N TYR A 86 9.19 5.68 -7.99
CA TYR A 86 9.99 4.62 -8.60
C TYR A 86 9.96 3.36 -7.74
N GLY A 87 10.10 2.20 -8.38
CA GLY A 87 10.06 0.92 -7.70
C GLY A 87 10.92 -0.14 -8.37
N VAL A 88 11.13 -1.23 -7.64
CA VAL A 88 11.81 -2.42 -8.12
C VAL A 88 10.97 -3.66 -7.82
N THR A 89 11.17 -4.72 -8.59
CA THR A 89 10.51 -6.01 -8.38
C THR A 89 11.40 -7.16 -8.79
N SER A 90 11.25 -8.28 -8.09
CA SER A 90 11.87 -9.56 -8.44
C SER A 90 11.02 -10.45 -9.34
N LEU A 91 9.84 -9.97 -9.70
CA LEU A 91 8.99 -10.62 -10.71
C LEU A 91 9.49 -10.21 -12.10
N GLY A 92 9.84 -11.19 -12.93
CA GLY A 92 10.14 -10.97 -14.34
C GLY A 92 8.89 -10.62 -15.17
N PRO A 93 9.06 -10.11 -16.41
CA PRO A 93 7.95 -9.71 -17.28
C PRO A 93 6.97 -10.85 -17.60
N ASP A 94 7.50 -12.07 -17.66
CA ASP A 94 6.78 -13.33 -17.87
C ASP A 94 5.81 -13.63 -16.71
N ARG A 95 6.18 -13.29 -15.47
CA ARG A 95 5.35 -13.51 -14.27
C ARG A 95 4.42 -12.33 -13.98
N ALA A 96 4.88 -11.12 -14.24
CA ALA A 96 4.13 -9.90 -13.99
C ALA A 96 4.53 -8.79 -14.96
N GLY A 97 3.73 -8.61 -16.01
CA GLY A 97 3.75 -7.41 -16.84
C GLY A 97 3.13 -6.19 -16.13
N PRO A 98 3.12 -5.02 -16.80
CA PRO A 98 2.75 -3.74 -16.18
C PRO A 98 1.37 -3.71 -15.53
N GLU A 99 0.37 -4.35 -16.14
CA GLU A 99 -0.99 -4.43 -15.59
C GLU A 99 -1.01 -5.15 -14.24
N ARG A 100 -0.39 -6.33 -14.17
CA ARG A 100 -0.28 -7.10 -12.93
C ARG A 100 0.53 -6.36 -11.87
N LEU A 101 1.64 -5.73 -12.26
CA LEU A 101 2.45 -4.91 -11.35
C LEU A 101 1.63 -3.74 -10.78
N LEU A 102 0.83 -3.07 -11.61
CA LEU A 102 -0.04 -1.97 -11.20
C LEU A 102 -1.12 -2.45 -10.23
N GLY A 103 -1.71 -3.62 -10.49
CA GLY A 103 -2.63 -4.30 -9.57
C GLY A 103 -1.99 -4.61 -8.21
N LEU A 104 -0.78 -5.18 -8.20
CA LEU A 104 -0.03 -5.48 -6.97
C LEU A 104 0.29 -4.22 -6.16
N VAL A 105 0.70 -3.14 -6.83
CA VAL A 105 0.92 -1.84 -6.17
C VAL A 105 -0.37 -1.33 -5.55
N ARG A 106 -1.50 -1.37 -6.28
CA ARG A 106 -2.81 -0.95 -5.74
C ARG A 106 -3.22 -1.78 -4.54
N GLN A 107 -3.05 -3.11 -4.59
CA GLN A 107 -3.37 -4.00 -3.48
C GLN A 107 -2.50 -3.74 -2.25
N HIS A 108 -1.21 -3.47 -2.44
CA HIS A 108 -0.31 -3.10 -1.34
C HIS A 108 -0.81 -1.85 -0.60
N TRP A 109 -1.25 -0.82 -1.32
CA TRP A 109 -1.87 0.37 -0.70
C TRP A 109 -3.16 0.06 0.06
N GLN A 110 -3.92 -0.96 -0.35
CA GLN A 110 -5.10 -1.38 0.41
C GLN A 110 -4.71 -1.95 1.78
N ILE A 111 -3.55 -2.60 1.92
CA ILE A 111 -3.07 -3.10 3.21
C ILE A 111 -2.79 -1.92 4.14
N GLU A 112 -2.09 -0.91 3.64
CA GLU A 112 -1.81 0.33 4.37
C GLU A 112 -3.10 0.99 4.87
N ASN A 113 -4.06 1.19 3.97
CA ASN A 113 -5.33 1.84 4.31
C ASN A 113 -6.21 1.00 5.23
N LYS A 114 -6.24 -0.33 5.06
CA LYS A 114 -7.13 -1.21 5.82
C LYS A 114 -6.57 -1.60 7.19
N SER A 115 -5.25 -1.52 7.38
CA SER A 115 -4.58 -1.91 8.62
C SER A 115 -3.95 -0.71 9.32
N HIS A 116 -2.93 -0.10 8.73
CA HIS A 116 -2.15 0.97 9.36
C HIS A 116 -3.02 2.16 9.74
N TRP A 117 -3.74 2.74 8.77
CA TRP A 117 -4.60 3.89 9.04
C TRP A 117 -5.66 3.60 10.12
N VAL A 118 -6.23 2.40 10.12
CA VAL A 118 -7.21 1.99 11.15
C VAL A 118 -6.55 1.94 12.53
N ARG A 119 -5.33 1.42 12.63
CA ARG A 119 -4.61 1.39 13.91
C ARG A 119 -4.28 2.80 14.40
N ASP A 120 -3.75 3.62 13.51
CA ASP A 120 -3.27 4.96 13.85
C ASP A 120 -4.44 5.86 14.28
N VAL A 121 -5.56 5.83 13.53
CA VAL A 121 -6.69 6.74 13.76
C VAL A 121 -7.78 6.14 14.64
N THR A 122 -8.18 4.89 14.41
CA THR A 122 -9.29 4.27 15.17
C THR A 122 -8.83 3.71 16.50
N PHE A 123 -7.62 3.14 16.56
CA PHE A 123 -7.02 2.64 17.81
C PHE A 123 -6.01 3.61 18.43
N ASP A 124 -5.89 4.80 17.85
CA ASP A 124 -5.12 5.91 18.39
C ASP A 124 -3.65 5.56 18.67
N GLU A 125 -3.08 4.73 17.81
CA GLU A 125 -1.73 4.20 18.03
C GLU A 125 -0.67 5.30 18.02
N ASP A 126 -0.80 6.31 17.15
CA ASP A 126 0.15 7.42 17.04
C ASP A 126 0.24 8.26 18.31
N ARG A 127 -0.87 8.40 19.04
CA ARG A 127 -0.88 9.14 20.33
C ARG A 127 -0.46 8.28 21.51
N SER A 128 -0.19 6.98 21.31
CA SER A 128 0.23 6.10 22.40
C SER A 128 1.64 6.45 22.87
N HIS A 129 1.76 6.81 24.15
CA HIS A 129 3.06 7.12 24.77
C HIS A 129 3.82 5.89 25.27
N VAL A 130 3.32 4.69 24.99
CA VAL A 130 3.93 3.45 25.46
C VAL A 130 5.21 3.17 24.67
N ARG A 131 6.35 3.18 25.36
CA ARG A 131 7.69 3.03 24.75
C ARG A 131 8.58 1.99 25.44
N CYS A 132 8.08 1.32 26.50
CA CYS A 132 8.89 0.43 27.33
C CYS A 132 8.83 -1.04 26.87
N GLY A 133 10.00 -1.70 26.83
CA GLY A 133 10.12 -3.13 26.59
C GLY A 133 9.42 -3.60 25.32
N SER A 134 8.75 -4.76 25.41
CA SER A 134 7.99 -5.37 24.31
C SER A 134 6.56 -4.82 24.16
N ILE A 135 6.13 -3.89 25.01
CA ILE A 135 4.73 -3.44 25.06
C ILE A 135 4.26 -2.84 23.71
N PRO A 136 5.05 -2.04 22.97
CA PRO A 136 4.63 -1.55 21.65
C PRO A 136 4.29 -2.69 20.67
N GLN A 137 5.09 -3.76 20.68
CA GLN A 137 4.88 -4.93 19.82
C GLN A 137 3.63 -5.72 20.24
N VAL A 138 3.44 -5.92 21.54
CA VAL A 138 2.26 -6.59 22.10
C VAL A 138 0.98 -5.81 21.78
N MET A 139 1.01 -4.48 21.93
CA MET A 139 -0.14 -3.64 21.59
C MET A 139 -0.45 -3.66 20.09
N ALA A 140 0.57 -3.64 19.24
CA ALA A 140 0.37 -3.81 17.80
C ALA A 140 -0.27 -5.18 17.47
N ALA A 141 0.17 -6.26 18.13
CA ALA A 141 -0.41 -7.59 17.95
C ALA A 141 -1.89 -7.64 18.38
N PHE A 142 -2.25 -7.05 19.52
CA PHE A 142 -3.64 -6.99 19.96
C PHE A 142 -4.52 -6.17 19.02
N ARG A 143 -4.07 -4.99 18.59
CA ARG A 143 -4.80 -4.16 17.62
C ARG A 143 -5.01 -4.90 16.30
N ASN A 144 -3.96 -5.54 15.77
CA ASN A 144 -4.04 -6.34 14.55
C ASN A 144 -5.05 -7.50 14.70
N THR A 145 -5.02 -8.20 15.84
CA THR A 145 -5.93 -9.30 16.13
C THR A 145 -7.37 -8.81 16.20
N ALA A 146 -7.64 -7.72 16.92
CA ALA A 146 -8.97 -7.12 17.01
C ALA A 146 -9.48 -6.69 15.63
N ILE A 147 -8.67 -5.97 14.83
CA ILE A 147 -9.02 -5.57 13.46
C ILE A 147 -9.33 -6.81 12.60
N GLY A 148 -8.50 -7.84 12.68
CA GLY A 148 -8.67 -9.10 11.95
C GLY A 148 -10.01 -9.77 12.29
N LEU A 149 -10.30 -9.95 13.58
CA LEU A 149 -11.55 -10.54 14.06
C LEU A 149 -12.78 -9.73 13.63
N MET A 150 -12.72 -8.41 13.72
CA MET A 150 -13.83 -7.56 13.29
C MET A 150 -14.08 -7.65 11.78
N ARG A 151 -13.02 -7.71 10.97
CA ARG A 151 -13.14 -7.92 9.51
C ARG A 151 -13.64 -9.32 9.18
N TRP A 152 -13.19 -10.33 9.91
CA TRP A 152 -13.64 -11.72 9.75
C TRP A 152 -15.13 -11.86 10.05
N ALA A 153 -15.63 -11.14 11.06
CA ALA A 153 -17.06 -11.02 11.36
C ALA A 153 -17.85 -10.13 10.37
N GLY A 154 -17.27 -9.74 9.24
CA GLY A 154 -17.94 -8.94 8.20
C GLY A 154 -17.89 -7.42 8.41
N GLY A 155 -17.16 -6.93 9.42
CA GLY A 155 -17.03 -5.50 9.69
C GLY A 155 -16.27 -4.76 8.60
N THR A 156 -16.98 -3.95 7.81
CA THR A 156 -16.38 -3.10 6.76
C THR A 156 -15.94 -1.73 7.29
N ASN A 157 -16.58 -1.24 8.35
CA ASN A 157 -16.23 -0.01 9.08
C ASN A 157 -15.79 -0.36 10.51
N ILE A 158 -14.48 -0.26 10.77
CA ILE A 158 -13.90 -0.68 12.04
C ILE A 158 -14.30 0.26 13.19
N ALA A 159 -14.41 1.56 12.96
CA ALA A 159 -14.85 2.49 13.99
C ALA A 159 -16.30 2.20 14.46
N ALA A 160 -17.18 1.82 13.53
CA ALA A 160 -18.54 1.39 13.85
C ALA A 160 -18.55 0.06 14.62
N ALA A 161 -17.71 -0.90 14.22
CA ALA A 161 -17.54 -2.16 14.93
C ALA A 161 -17.03 -1.95 16.36
N CYS A 162 -16.02 -1.09 16.58
CA CYS A 162 -15.54 -0.72 17.90
C CYS A 162 -16.65 -0.15 18.78
N ARG A 163 -17.47 0.78 18.26
CA ARG A 163 -18.62 1.33 19.01
C ARG A 163 -19.64 0.26 19.39
N ARG A 164 -19.96 -0.65 18.46
CA ARG A 164 -20.87 -1.76 18.73
C ARG A 164 -20.34 -2.67 19.84
N PHE A 165 -19.07 -3.05 19.78
CA PHE A 165 -18.47 -3.92 20.78
C PHE A 165 -18.24 -3.25 22.13
N ALA A 166 -18.00 -1.94 22.15
CA ALA A 166 -18.01 -1.18 23.41
C ALA A 166 -19.39 -1.19 24.08
N ALA A 167 -20.47 -1.10 23.29
CA ALA A 167 -21.84 -1.19 23.80
C ALA A 167 -22.29 -2.63 24.11
N GLN A 168 -21.69 -3.63 23.46
CA GLN A 168 -22.00 -5.06 23.61
C GLN A 168 -20.71 -5.88 23.76
N PRO A 169 -20.03 -5.84 24.92
CA PRO A 169 -18.75 -6.51 25.11
C PRO A 169 -18.81 -8.03 24.87
N TRP A 170 -19.94 -8.66 25.22
CA TRP A 170 -20.16 -10.10 25.01
C TRP A 170 -20.10 -10.49 23.53
N SER A 171 -20.60 -9.64 22.64
CA SER A 171 -20.50 -9.87 21.20
C SER A 171 -19.05 -9.85 20.69
N ALA A 172 -18.15 -9.13 21.36
CA ALA A 172 -16.71 -9.19 21.06
C ALA A 172 -16.04 -10.44 21.63
N LEU A 173 -16.40 -10.84 22.85
CA LEU A 173 -15.89 -12.06 23.48
C LEU A 173 -16.30 -13.33 22.69
N ALA A 174 -17.51 -13.32 22.12
CA ALA A 174 -17.96 -14.39 21.24
C ALA A 174 -17.06 -14.56 20.00
N LEU A 175 -16.40 -13.51 19.52
CA LEU A 175 -15.45 -13.61 18.37
C LEU A 175 -14.22 -14.46 18.69
N ILE A 176 -13.89 -14.63 19.97
CA ILE A 176 -12.79 -15.47 20.45
C ILE A 176 -13.29 -16.75 21.14
N GLY A 177 -14.55 -17.13 20.91
CA GLY A 177 -15.14 -18.37 21.43
C GLY A 177 -15.54 -18.32 22.91
N ILE A 178 -15.53 -17.15 23.54
CA ILE A 178 -16.03 -16.99 24.91
C ILE A 178 -17.52 -16.68 24.82
N VAL A 179 -18.34 -17.68 25.11
CA VAL A 179 -19.80 -17.58 25.17
C VAL A 179 -20.22 -17.74 26.63
N LEU A 180 -21.12 -16.88 27.12
CA LEU A 180 -21.76 -17.13 28.41
C LEU A 180 -22.79 -18.24 28.22
N GLU A 181 -22.61 -19.35 28.91
CA GLU A 181 -23.71 -20.27 29.19
C GLU A 181 -24.62 -19.56 30.22
N ASN A 182 -25.90 -19.43 29.87
CA ASN A 182 -26.94 -18.99 30.82
C ASN A 182 -27.21 -20.08 31.84
#